data_AF-A0A6N9U9M9-F1
#
_entry.id   AF-A0A6N9U9M9-F1
#
_cell.length_a   1.000
_cell.length_b   1.000
_cell.length_c   1.000
_cell.angle_alpha   90.00
_cell.angle_beta   90.00
_cell.angle_gamma   90.00
#
_symmetry.space_group_name_H-M   'P 1'
#
loop_
_entity.id
_entity.type
_entity.pdbx_description
1 polymer ?
#
loop_
_entity_poly.entity_id
_entity_poly.type
_entity_poly.pdbx_seq_one_letter_code
_entity_poly.pdbx_strand_id
1 'polypeptide(L)'
;MRAPIRRFTATGPGDQVFTVNIERDFRYDPYRDFVVCAHCGWSPSLLTMRRLDAMAWEHLASAHGAERGMSQQEDESFRKARRVVLPLCAVLVVVLLVYVQK
;
A
#
# COMPACT_ATOMS: atom_id res chain seq x y z
N MET A 1 1.10 3.93 -15.63
CA MET A 1 1.64 4.81 -14.57
C MET A 1 1.10 4.27 -13.27
N ARG A 2 1.98 3.94 -12.33
CA ARG A 2 1.57 3.45 -11.02
C ARG A 2 1.19 4.63 -10.13
N ALA A 3 0.21 4.44 -9.25
CA ALA A 3 -0.25 5.44 -8.32
C ALA A 3 0.05 4.99 -6.88
N PRO A 4 0.62 5.86 -6.03
CA PRO A 4 0.85 5.54 -4.62
C PRO A 4 -0.49 5.42 -3.90
N ILE A 5 -0.73 4.26 -3.28
CA ILE A 5 -1.93 4.00 -2.47
C ILE A 5 -1.64 4.09 -0.98
N ARG A 6 -0.39 3.89 -0.57
CA ARG A 6 0.11 4.07 0.80
C ARG A 6 1.54 4.60 0.76
N ARG A 7 1.87 5.46 1.72
CA ARG A 7 3.18 6.07 1.90
C ARG A 7 3.68 5.78 3.32
N PHE A 8 4.95 5.42 3.40
CA PHE A 8 5.69 5.18 4.63
C PHE A 8 6.83 6.19 4.65
N THR A 9 6.91 6.98 5.72
CA THR A 9 8.00 7.94 5.90
C THR A 9 8.69 7.73 7.23
N ALA A 10 10.00 7.87 7.24
CA ALA A 10 10.81 7.89 8.44
C ALA A 10 12.00 8.84 8.28
N THR A 11 12.51 9.34 9.39
CA THR A 11 13.66 10.24 9.43
C THR A 11 14.93 9.44 9.74
N GLY A 12 15.90 9.55 8.85
CA GLY A 12 17.21 8.90 8.94
C GLY A 12 18.31 9.83 9.47
N PRO A 13 19.59 9.50 9.20
CA PRO A 13 20.73 10.34 9.56
C PRO A 13 20.64 11.73 8.92
N GLY A 14 21.11 12.75 9.64
CA GLY A 14 21.08 14.15 9.15
C GLY A 14 19.68 14.73 8.97
N ASP A 15 18.70 14.17 9.68
CA ASP A 15 17.28 14.55 9.62
C ASP A 15 16.66 14.49 8.21
N GLN A 16 17.27 13.72 7.31
CA GLN A 16 16.69 13.44 6.00
C GLN A 16 15.46 12.54 6.13
N VAL A 17 14.38 12.92 5.46
CA VAL A 17 13.14 12.12 5.39
C VAL A 17 13.26 11.13 4.25
N PHE A 18 13.10 9.85 4.57
CA PHE A 18 13.05 8.75 3.63
C PHE A 18 11.62 8.31 3.40
N THR A 19 11.30 7.96 2.16
CA THR A 19 9.96 7.53 1.74
C THR A 19 9.99 6.21 0.98
N VAL A 20 9.12 5.29 1.41
CA VAL A 20 8.74 4.09 0.66
C VAL A 20 7.26 4.19 0.33
N ASN A 21 6.91 3.96 -0.93
CA ASN A 21 5.52 3.92 -1.39
C ASN A 21 5.11 2.47 -1.65
N ILE A 22 3.86 2.16 -1.34
CA ILE A 22 3.15 1.06 -1.96
C ILE A 22 2.31 1.65 -3.08
N GLU A 23 2.56 1.21 -4.29
CA GLU A 23 1.94 1.69 -5.52
C GLU A 23 1.11 0.60 -6.19
N ARG A 24 0.16 1.01 -7.02
CA ARG A 24 -0.69 0.11 -7.81
C ARG A 24 -0.86 0.60 -9.23
N ASP A 25 -0.84 -0.31 -10.19
CA ASP A 25 -1.15 0.00 -11.59
C ASP A 25 -2.62 -0.30 -11.88
N PHE A 26 -3.48 0.71 -11.74
CA PHE A 26 -4.91 0.55 -11.96
C PHE A 26 -5.30 0.27 -13.42
N ARG A 27 -4.40 0.47 -14.39
CA ARG A 27 -4.71 0.29 -15.82
C ARG A 27 -4.53 -1.15 -16.27
N TYR A 28 -3.48 -1.81 -15.79
CA TYR A 28 -3.12 -3.14 -16.27
C TYR A 28 -3.15 -4.22 -15.19
N ASP A 29 -2.97 -3.84 -13.91
CA ASP A 29 -2.90 -4.80 -12.81
C ASP A 29 -3.49 -4.20 -11.50
N PRO A 30 -4.82 -3.96 -11.47
CA PRO A 30 -5.49 -3.20 -10.40
C PRO A 30 -5.56 -3.96 -9.07
N TYR A 31 -5.08 -5.19 -9.02
CA TYR A 31 -5.09 -6.03 -7.82
C TYR A 31 -3.69 -6.23 -7.22
N ARG A 32 -2.65 -5.72 -7.89
CA ARG A 32 -1.27 -5.92 -7.47
C ARG A 32 -0.65 -4.65 -6.92
N ASP A 33 -0.05 -4.82 -5.75
CA ASP A 33 0.69 -3.78 -5.05
C ASP A 33 2.20 -3.94 -5.28
N PHE A 34 2.89 -2.82 -5.44
CA PHE A 34 4.32 -2.73 -5.67
C PHE A 34 4.96 -1.88 -4.57
N VAL A 35 5.96 -2.41 -3.88
CA VAL A 35 6.76 -1.61 -2.94
C VAL A 35 7.87 -0.93 -3.73
N VAL A 36 8.04 0.38 -3.53
CA VAL A 36 9.03 1.20 -4.21
C VAL A 36 9.65 2.19 -3.23
N CYS A 37 10.97 2.18 -3.08
CA CYS A 37 11.70 3.23 -2.37
C CYS A 37 11.94 4.42 -3.30
N ALA A 38 11.52 5.62 -2.87
CA ALA A 38 11.69 6.85 -3.66
C ALA A 38 13.16 7.34 -3.72
N HIS A 39 14.02 6.81 -2.85
CA HIS A 39 15.40 7.29 -2.69
C HIS A 39 16.43 6.44 -3.44
N CYS A 40 16.25 5.11 -3.46
CA CYS A 40 17.22 4.18 -4.05
C CYS A 40 16.63 3.31 -5.17
N GLY A 41 15.35 3.49 -5.52
CA GLY A 41 14.70 2.72 -6.58
C GLY A 41 14.46 1.25 -6.23
N TRP A 42 14.64 0.86 -4.96
CA TRP A 42 14.39 -0.50 -4.49
C TRP A 42 12.94 -0.91 -4.76
N SER A 43 12.76 -1.99 -5.52
CA SER A 43 11.46 -2.58 -5.81
C SER A 43 11.59 -4.11 -5.81
N PRO A 44 11.29 -4.78 -4.69
CA PRO A 44 11.52 -6.21 -4.55
C PRO A 44 10.58 -7.05 -5.43
N SER A 45 11.03 -8.26 -5.77
CA SER A 45 10.22 -9.18 -6.58
C SER A 45 8.94 -9.60 -5.86
N LEU A 46 7.89 -9.81 -6.65
CA LEU A 46 6.49 -9.89 -6.20
C LEU A 46 6.06 -11.31 -5.76
N LEU A 47 7.01 -12.22 -5.60
CA LEU A 47 6.78 -13.60 -5.11
C LEU A 47 7.00 -13.73 -3.60
N THR A 48 6.91 -12.61 -2.87
CA THR A 48 7.11 -12.59 -1.42
C THR A 48 5.81 -12.91 -0.68
N MET A 49 5.87 -13.86 0.25
CA MET A 49 4.80 -14.11 1.23
C MET A 49 4.81 -13.09 2.37
N ARG A 50 5.81 -12.19 2.42
CA ARG A 50 5.91 -11.19 3.50
C ARG A 50 4.90 -10.07 3.30
N ARG A 51 4.44 -9.52 4.41
CA ARG A 51 3.57 -8.34 4.43
C ARG A 51 4.35 -7.12 3.91
N LEU A 52 3.83 -6.50 2.84
CA LEU A 52 4.48 -5.36 2.18
C LEU A 52 4.79 -4.20 3.15
N ASP A 53 3.90 -3.94 4.11
CA ASP A 53 4.08 -2.88 5.11
C ASP A 53 5.31 -3.13 6.00
N ALA A 54 5.54 -4.39 6.40
CA ALA A 54 6.70 -4.76 7.19
C ALA A 54 7.99 -4.61 6.39
N MET A 55 7.96 -4.99 5.11
CA MET A 55 9.10 -4.82 4.21
C MET A 55 9.45 -3.34 3.99
N ALA A 56 8.45 -2.46 3.86
CA ALA A 56 8.67 -1.03 3.72
C ALA A 56 9.38 -0.46 4.96
N TRP A 57 8.91 -0.82 6.16
CA TRP A 57 9.54 -0.39 7.42
C TRP A 57 10.94 -0.97 7.61
N GLU A 58 11.11 -2.27 7.36
CA GLU A 58 12.41 -2.95 7.44
C GLU A 58 13.42 -2.30 6.49
N HIS A 59 13.01 -1.93 5.28
CA HIS A 59 13.88 -1.27 4.31
C HIS A 59 14.28 0.15 4.77
N LEU A 60 13.33 0.94 5.28
CA LEU A 60 13.63 2.28 5.83
C LEU A 60 14.66 2.19 6.95
N ALA A 61 14.48 1.27 7.91
CA ALA A 61 15.42 1.10 9.01
C ALA A 61 16.77 0.54 8.54
N SER A 62 16.77 -0.58 7.82
CA SER A 62 18.01 -1.31 7.50
C SER A 62 18.85 -0.68 6.38
N ALA A 63 18.23 -0.13 5.34
CA ALA A 63 18.94 0.43 4.19
C ALA A 63 19.27 1.92 4.36
N HIS A 64 18.49 2.64 5.18
CA HIS A 64 18.61 4.09 5.33
C HIS A 64 18.87 4.56 6.77
N GLY A 65 18.88 3.66 7.78
CA GLY A 65 18.96 4.06 9.19
C GLY A 65 17.80 4.97 9.60
N ALA A 66 16.65 4.83 8.93
CA ALA A 66 15.49 5.69 9.09
C ALA A 66 14.41 4.98 9.92
N GLU A 67 14.57 5.04 11.24
CA GLU A 67 13.62 4.50 12.21
C GLU A 67 12.94 5.57 13.10
N ARG A 68 13.36 6.84 13.00
CA ARG A 68 12.74 7.93 13.78
C ARG A 68 11.52 8.49 13.06
N GLY A 69 10.54 9.02 13.81
CA GLY A 69 9.41 9.74 13.22
C GLY A 69 8.57 8.92 12.23
N MET A 70 8.54 7.59 12.42
CA MET A 70 7.82 6.66 11.53
C MET A 70 6.35 7.05 11.43
N SER A 71 5.90 7.36 10.21
CA SER A 71 4.49 7.59 9.90
C SER A 71 4.04 6.85 8.64
N GLN A 72 2.79 6.38 8.68
CA GLN A 72 2.13 5.74 7.55
C GLN A 72 0.89 6.53 7.18
N GLN A 73 0.75 6.84 5.90
CA GLN A 73 -0.41 7.53 5.35
C GLN A 73 -0.99 6.74 4.19
N GLU A 74 -2.29 6.42 4.27
CA GLU A 74 -3.04 5.88 3.13
C GLU A 74 -3.53 7.03 2.25
N ASP A 75 -3.52 6.80 0.94
CA ASP A 75 -4.07 7.77 -0.02
C ASP A 75 -5.56 8.00 0.25
N GLU A 76 -5.96 9.27 0.24
CA GLU A 76 -7.31 9.67 0.62
C GLU A 76 -8.38 9.17 -0.33
N SER A 77 -8.07 9.16 -1.63
CA SER A 77 -8.96 8.66 -2.67
C SER A 77 -9.15 7.15 -2.53
N PHE A 78 -8.05 6.43 -2.28
CA PHE A 78 -8.08 4.99 -2.06
C PHE A 78 -8.87 4.62 -0.80
N ARG A 79 -8.64 5.32 0.31
CA ARG A 79 -9.37 5.16 1.56
C ARG A 79 -10.87 5.41 1.38
N LYS A 80 -11.24 6.48 0.65
CA LYS A 80 -12.64 6.82 0.37
C LYS A 80 -13.30 5.77 -0.52
N ALA A 81 -12.64 5.37 -1.62
CA ALA A 81 -13.13 4.35 -2.53
C ALA A 81 -13.38 3.02 -1.80
N ARG A 82 -12.42 2.58 -0.98
CA ARG A 82 -12.56 1.36 -0.17
C ARG A 82 -13.75 1.40 0.77
N ARG A 83 -14.01 2.54 1.44
CA ARG A 83 -15.15 2.71 2.35
C ARG A 83 -16.51 2.66 1.65
N VAL A 84 -16.58 3.00 0.36
CA VAL A 84 -17.83 3.00 -0.41
C VAL A 84 -18.03 1.68 -1.15
N VAL A 85 -17.00 1.16 -1.81
CA VAL A 85 -17.11 -0.04 -2.65
C VAL A 85 -17.33 -1.30 -1.81
N LEU A 86 -16.65 -1.46 -0.67
CA LEU A 86 -16.81 -2.64 0.19
C LEU A 86 -18.25 -2.89 0.65
N PRO A 87 -18.96 -1.92 1.26
CA PRO A 87 -20.35 -2.14 1.69
C PRO A 87 -21.26 -2.39 0.49
N LEU A 88 -21.02 -1.72 -0.64
CA LEU A 88 -21.83 -1.90 -1.85
C LEU A 88 -21.68 -3.32 -2.42
N CYS A 89 -20.46 -3.85 -2.47
CA CYS A 89 -20.19 -5.25 -2.79
C CYS A 89 -20.84 -6.21 -1.79
N ALA A 90 -20.77 -5.91 -0.48
CA ALA A 90 -21.38 -6.76 0.54
C ALA A 90 -22.90 -6.84 0.38
N VAL A 91 -23.58 -5.72 0.14
CA VAL A 91 -25.03 -5.69 -0.16
C VAL A 91 -25.35 -6.51 -1.41
N LEU A 92 -24.55 -6.36 -2.47
CA LEU A 92 -24.75 -7.11 -3.71
C LEU A 92 -24.62 -8.62 -3.49
N VAL A 93 -23.63 -9.07 -2.71
CA VAL A 93 -23.46 -10.48 -2.33
C VAL A 93 -24.67 -10.98 -1.54
N VAL A 94 -25.16 -10.21 -0.57
CA VAL A 94 -26.36 -10.58 0.21
C VAL A 94 -27.58 -10.73 -0.70
N VAL A 95 -27.80 -9.80 -1.63
CA VAL A 95 -28.92 -9.86 -2.59
C VAL A 95 -28.81 -11.10 -3.48
N LEU A 96 -27.62 -11.40 -3.99
CA LEU A 96 -27.38 -12.59 -4.81
C LEU A 96 -27.63 -13.88 -4.02
N LEU A 97 -27.18 -13.95 -2.76
CA LEU A 97 -27.43 -15.10 -1.89
C LEU A 97 -28.93 -15.31 -1.64
N VAL A 98 -29.67 -14.23 -1.36
CA VAL A 98 -31.13 -14.30 -1.18
C VAL A 98 -31.83 -14.73 -2.47
N TYR A 99 -31.36 -14.26 -3.62
CA TYR A 99 -31.93 -14.64 -4.91
C TYR A 99 -31.72 -16.13 -5.23
N VAL A 100 -30.53 -16.68 -4.95
CA VAL A 100 -30.21 -18.10 -5.18
C VAL A 100 -30.92 -19.03 -4.20
N GLN A 101 -31.33 -18.53 -3.03
CA GLN A 101 -32.10 -19.29 -2.03
C GLN A 101 -33.62 -19.31 -2.29
N LYS A 102 -34.10 -18.60 -3.31
CA LYS A 102 -35.50 -18.62 -3.76
C LYS A 102 -35.66 -19.48 -5.01
#